data_AF-A0A8T3YJN1-F1
#
_entry.id   AF-A0A8T3YJN1-F1
#
_cell.length_a   1.000
_cell.length_b   1.000
_cell.length_c   1.000
_cell.angle_alpha   90.00
_cell.angle_beta   90.00
_cell.angle_gamma   90.00
#
_symmetry.space_group_name_H-M   'P 1'
#
loop_
_entity.id
_entity.type
_entity.pdbx_description
1 polymer ?
#
loop_
_entity_poly.entity_id
_entity_poly.type
_entity_poly.pdbx_seq_one_letter_code
_entity_poly.pdbx_strand_id
1 'polypeptide(L)'
;MSKMVLDLNDFPKGWELAGRGERALSDVSASALDWGWRTGYYAVFQTRAPGDIPIVLATISNYISFYPKENISKVFDAPQTTATTERLSDPAIGERSQATKLTDSLGGVTYEIEFIKNGVYSALRGLGNIDYELLKDLARKASNKPLFLPDPLPPPPTRPSPASSAGVSPGATPREVIGTPTSATSPSPTPTATPLDCKLSMVSHKAQKNKYGWLELIGEVQNNNPVQAKSVQIYITYRDAVGSLVDSGSTYADPSDILPTDRAPFKTTLSDTAKVTQVKAYELRVGMRSENFDTIRCLEIYKGTVG
;
A
#
# COMPACT_ATOMS: atom_id res chain seq x y z
N MET A 1 3.18 9.64 -23.30
CA MET A 1 2.64 8.62 -22.35
C MET A 1 3.60 7.44 -22.31
N SER A 2 4.18 7.16 -21.14
CA SER A 2 5.26 6.17 -20.92
C SER A 2 4.80 4.74 -21.20
N LYS A 3 5.53 3.98 -22.04
CA LYS A 3 5.09 2.66 -22.55
C LYS A 3 5.70 1.43 -21.87
N MET A 4 6.28 1.49 -20.66
CA MET A 4 6.60 0.24 -19.92
C MET A 4 5.46 -0.27 -19.03
N VAL A 5 4.36 0.48 -18.94
CA VAL A 5 3.16 0.08 -18.20
C VAL A 5 2.42 -1.00 -18.98
N LEU A 6 2.01 -2.07 -18.31
CA LEU A 6 1.10 -3.05 -18.91
C LEU A 6 -0.16 -2.37 -19.47
N ASP A 7 -0.68 -2.92 -20.56
CA ASP A 7 -1.96 -2.55 -21.14
C ASP A 7 -2.96 -3.68 -20.92
N LEU A 8 -4.26 -3.38 -21.00
CA LEU A 8 -5.30 -4.39 -20.81
C LEU A 8 -5.16 -5.58 -21.79
N ASN A 9 -4.64 -5.34 -23.00
CA ASN A 9 -4.43 -6.38 -24.01
C ASN A 9 -3.30 -7.36 -23.66
N ASP A 10 -2.47 -7.06 -22.66
CA ASP A 10 -1.43 -7.98 -22.18
C ASP A 10 -2.01 -9.08 -21.28
N PHE A 11 -3.22 -8.87 -20.76
CA PHE A 11 -3.89 -9.76 -19.81
C PHE A 11 -4.80 -10.77 -20.50
N PRO A 12 -5.06 -11.92 -19.85
CA PRO A 12 -6.14 -12.82 -20.24
C PRO A 12 -7.51 -12.10 -20.29
N LYS A 13 -8.47 -12.70 -21.00
CA LYS A 13 -9.86 -12.21 -20.98
C LYS A 13 -10.42 -12.21 -19.55
N GLY A 14 -11.28 -11.24 -19.24
CA GLY A 14 -11.93 -11.11 -17.92
C GLY A 14 -11.19 -10.20 -16.93
N TRP A 15 -10.02 -9.70 -17.30
CA TRP A 15 -9.35 -8.62 -16.60
C TRP A 15 -9.92 -7.26 -17.01
N GLU A 16 -9.81 -6.28 -16.11
CA GLU A 16 -10.16 -4.89 -16.35
C GLU A 16 -9.10 -3.95 -15.77
N LEU A 17 -8.98 -2.75 -16.34
CA LEU A 17 -8.13 -1.70 -15.81
C LEU A 17 -8.85 -0.99 -14.65
N ALA A 18 -8.34 -1.17 -13.43
CA ALA A 18 -8.90 -0.56 -12.22
C ALA A 18 -8.36 0.86 -11.99
N GLY A 19 -7.11 1.13 -12.40
CA GLY A 19 -6.50 2.44 -12.25
C GLY A 19 -5.16 2.52 -12.94
N ARG A 20 -4.75 3.73 -13.33
CA ARG A 20 -3.41 4.03 -13.81
C ARG A 20 -3.09 5.49 -13.61
N GLY A 21 -1.82 5.82 -13.46
CA GLY A 21 -1.40 7.21 -13.29
C GLY A 21 0.09 7.36 -13.07
N GLU A 22 0.50 8.62 -12.92
CA GLU A 22 1.78 8.97 -12.31
C GLU A 22 1.70 8.70 -10.80
N ARG A 23 2.81 8.25 -10.23
CA ARG A 23 2.93 8.07 -8.77
C ARG A 23 3.27 9.41 -8.13
N ALA A 24 2.64 9.72 -7.02
CA ALA A 24 2.94 10.87 -6.18
C ALA A 24 4.09 10.55 -5.21
N LEU A 25 4.68 11.60 -4.61
CA LEU A 25 5.70 11.46 -3.55
C LEU A 25 5.17 10.70 -2.33
N SER A 26 3.86 10.75 -2.06
CA SER A 26 3.20 9.98 -1.00
C SER A 26 3.17 8.48 -1.27
N ASP A 27 3.37 8.05 -2.52
CA ASP A 27 3.26 6.64 -2.91
C ASP A 27 4.58 5.89 -2.77
N VAL A 28 5.67 6.60 -2.43
CA VAL A 28 7.03 6.07 -2.34
C VAL A 28 7.55 6.12 -0.92
N SER A 29 8.37 5.13 -0.56
CA SER A 29 8.97 5.07 0.78
C SER A 29 9.98 6.19 0.99
N ALA A 30 10.20 6.58 2.24
CA ALA A 30 11.25 7.55 2.60
C ALA A 30 12.62 7.13 2.05
N SER A 31 12.97 5.84 2.15
CA SER A 31 14.23 5.32 1.59
C SER A 31 14.31 5.46 0.07
N ALA A 32 13.21 5.24 -0.66
CA ALA A 32 13.19 5.46 -2.11
C ALA A 32 13.46 6.93 -2.46
N LEU A 33 12.89 7.87 -1.69
CA LEU A 33 13.17 9.31 -1.83
C LEU A 33 14.64 9.64 -1.52
N ASP A 34 15.21 9.06 -0.47
CA ASP A 34 16.63 9.22 -0.11
C ASP A 34 17.56 8.64 -1.19
N TRP A 35 17.11 7.61 -1.90
CA TRP A 35 17.82 7.04 -3.05
C TRP A 35 17.56 7.82 -4.35
N GLY A 36 16.90 8.97 -4.26
CA GLY A 36 16.72 9.89 -5.38
C GLY A 36 15.66 9.45 -6.37
N TRP A 37 14.59 8.78 -5.90
CA TRP A 37 13.40 8.56 -6.73
C TRP A 37 12.98 9.87 -7.41
N ARG A 38 12.76 9.84 -8.72
CA ARG A 38 12.43 11.04 -9.52
C ARG A 38 10.97 11.10 -9.89
N THR A 39 10.47 10.01 -10.45
CA THR A 39 9.09 9.86 -10.93
C THR A 39 8.78 8.37 -11.05
N GLY A 40 7.50 8.06 -11.25
CA GLY A 40 7.03 6.71 -11.41
C GLY A 40 5.63 6.68 -11.99
N TYR A 41 5.23 5.51 -12.43
CA TYR A 41 3.90 5.25 -12.98
C TYR A 41 3.37 3.98 -12.34
N TYR A 42 2.05 3.86 -12.32
CA TYR A 42 1.40 2.63 -11.92
C TYR A 42 0.25 2.28 -12.85
N ALA A 43 -0.05 1.00 -12.94
CA ALA A 43 -1.34 0.50 -13.41
C ALA A 43 -1.79 -0.67 -12.55
N VAL A 44 -3.08 -0.70 -12.27
CA VAL A 44 -3.75 -1.74 -11.49
C VAL A 44 -4.79 -2.40 -12.37
N PHE A 45 -4.73 -3.72 -12.43
CA PHE A 45 -5.66 -4.56 -13.15
C PHE A 45 -6.32 -5.50 -12.17
N GLN A 46 -7.57 -5.87 -12.43
CA GLN A 46 -8.28 -6.79 -11.56
C GLN A 46 -9.21 -7.70 -12.35
N THR A 47 -9.57 -8.82 -11.74
CA THR A 47 -10.67 -9.67 -12.16
C THR A 47 -11.79 -9.59 -11.14
N ARG A 48 -13.03 -9.71 -11.60
CA ARG A 48 -14.22 -9.72 -10.74
C ARG A 48 -14.97 -11.03 -10.86
N ALA A 49 -15.63 -11.42 -9.77
CA ALA A 49 -16.61 -12.50 -9.84
C ALA A 49 -17.76 -12.10 -10.77
N PRO A 50 -18.33 -13.03 -11.55
CA PRO A 50 -19.55 -12.78 -12.30
C PRO A 50 -20.71 -12.49 -11.31
N GLY A 51 -21.48 -11.44 -11.57
CA GLY A 51 -22.63 -11.03 -10.77
C GLY A 51 -22.69 -9.53 -10.50
N ASP A 52 -23.76 -9.07 -9.84
CA ASP A 52 -23.99 -7.64 -9.55
C ASP A 52 -23.10 -7.10 -8.41
N ILE A 53 -22.45 -7.99 -7.64
CA ILE A 53 -21.59 -7.60 -6.54
C ILE A 53 -20.14 -7.52 -7.03
N PRO A 54 -19.45 -6.39 -6.89
CA PRO A 54 -18.10 -6.19 -7.40
C PRO A 54 -17.05 -6.85 -6.49
N ILE A 55 -17.06 -8.18 -6.40
CA ILE A 55 -16.04 -8.94 -5.67
C ILE A 55 -14.79 -9.03 -6.54
N VAL A 56 -13.71 -8.37 -6.10
CA VAL A 56 -12.40 -8.49 -6.73
C VAL A 56 -11.80 -9.85 -6.35
N LEU A 57 -11.58 -10.70 -7.36
CA LEU A 57 -11.02 -12.04 -7.17
C LEU A 57 -9.49 -12.02 -7.18
N ALA A 58 -8.92 -11.12 -7.98
CA ALA A 58 -7.50 -11.01 -8.16
C ALA A 58 -7.11 -9.60 -8.59
N THR A 59 -5.91 -9.17 -8.21
CA THR A 59 -5.37 -7.85 -8.55
C THR A 59 -3.92 -7.99 -8.95
N ILE A 60 -3.54 -7.35 -10.06
CA ILE A 60 -2.15 -7.19 -10.46
C ILE A 60 -1.84 -5.70 -10.55
N SER A 61 -0.86 -5.27 -9.76
CA SER A 61 -0.33 -3.91 -9.81
C SER A 61 1.03 -3.93 -10.46
N ASN A 62 1.26 -3.05 -11.43
CA ASN A 62 2.56 -2.81 -12.04
C ASN A 62 3.02 -1.40 -11.69
N TYR A 63 4.13 -1.29 -10.98
CA TYR A 63 4.78 -0.05 -10.58
C TYR A 63 6.09 0.12 -11.33
N ILE A 64 6.32 1.32 -11.86
CA ILE A 64 7.54 1.70 -12.56
C ILE A 64 8.13 2.88 -11.84
N SER A 65 9.43 2.85 -11.60
CA SER A 65 10.14 3.92 -10.88
C SER A 65 11.47 4.25 -11.55
N PHE A 66 11.75 5.55 -11.59
CA PHE A 66 12.97 6.10 -12.16
C PHE A 66 13.90 6.59 -11.04
N TYR A 67 15.14 6.11 -11.07
CA TYR A 67 16.20 6.46 -10.12
C TYR A 67 17.47 6.86 -10.88
N PRO A 68 18.39 7.60 -10.25
CA PRO A 68 19.78 7.66 -10.69
C PRO A 68 20.35 6.25 -10.85
N LYS A 69 21.15 6.03 -11.90
CA LYS A 69 21.68 4.71 -12.26
C LYS A 69 22.51 4.11 -11.13
N GLU A 70 23.21 4.94 -10.38
CA GLU A 70 24.01 4.58 -9.21
C GLU A 70 23.18 4.15 -7.99
N ASN A 71 21.89 4.50 -7.95
CA ASN A 71 21.01 4.22 -6.82
C ASN A 71 19.99 3.12 -7.09
N ILE A 72 19.71 2.76 -8.35
CA ILE A 72 18.69 1.75 -8.69
C ILE A 72 18.95 0.38 -8.03
N SER A 73 20.22 -0.02 -7.87
CA SER A 73 20.57 -1.27 -7.19
C SER A 73 20.21 -1.25 -5.70
N LYS A 74 20.23 -0.08 -5.05
CA LYS A 74 19.87 0.06 -3.62
C LYS A 74 18.40 -0.27 -3.36
N VAL A 75 17.54 0.10 -4.32
CA VAL A 75 16.10 -0.22 -4.28
C VAL A 75 15.90 -1.73 -4.29
N PHE A 76 16.65 -2.41 -5.14
CA PHE A 76 16.56 -3.85 -5.35
C PHE A 76 17.12 -4.67 -4.17
N ASP A 77 18.15 -4.14 -3.50
CA ASP A 77 18.84 -4.78 -2.37
C ASP A 77 18.24 -4.39 -1.01
N ALA A 78 17.18 -3.58 -1.00
CA ALA A 78 16.51 -3.15 0.21
C ALA A 78 15.92 -4.35 0.98
N PRO A 79 16.08 -4.41 2.31
CA PRO A 79 15.45 -5.46 3.10
C PRO A 79 13.91 -5.35 3.04
N GLN A 80 13.25 -6.45 2.68
CA GLN A 80 11.79 -6.57 2.71
C GLN A 80 11.33 -6.74 4.16
N THR A 81 10.43 -5.88 4.66
CA THR A 81 10.41 -5.56 6.10
C THR A 81 9.52 -6.38 7.02
N THR A 82 8.51 -7.16 6.59
CA THR A 82 7.52 -7.63 7.60
C THR A 82 6.73 -8.93 7.33
N ALA A 83 7.03 -9.72 6.30
CA ALA A 83 6.29 -10.98 6.03
C ALA A 83 7.21 -12.19 5.90
N THR A 84 6.67 -13.39 6.16
CA THR A 84 7.32 -14.65 5.78
C THR A 84 7.50 -14.62 4.26
N THR A 85 8.74 -14.37 3.85
CA THR A 85 9.10 -14.15 2.46
C THR A 85 9.82 -15.40 1.97
N GLU A 86 9.19 -16.12 1.05
CA GLU A 86 9.80 -17.22 0.33
C GLU A 86 10.40 -16.66 -0.97
N ARG A 87 11.70 -16.85 -1.18
CA ARG A 87 12.34 -16.50 -2.45
C ARG A 87 12.01 -17.56 -3.50
N LEU A 88 11.49 -17.13 -4.64
CA LEU A 88 11.17 -18.01 -5.76
C LEU A 88 12.33 -18.10 -6.77
N SER A 89 12.16 -18.95 -7.78
CA SER A 89 13.10 -19.03 -8.90
C SER A 89 13.20 -17.70 -9.62
N ASP A 90 14.44 -17.27 -9.92
CA ASP A 90 14.70 -16.05 -10.69
C ASP A 90 13.96 -16.10 -12.03
N PRO A 91 13.11 -15.11 -12.35
CA PRO A 91 12.35 -15.15 -13.59
C PRO A 91 13.21 -14.87 -14.84
N ALA A 92 14.47 -14.45 -14.67
CA ALA A 92 15.42 -14.09 -15.72
C ALA A 92 14.86 -12.99 -16.65
N ILE A 93 14.46 -11.87 -16.06
CA ILE A 93 13.83 -10.73 -16.74
C ILE A 93 14.74 -9.51 -16.61
N GLY A 94 15.02 -8.87 -17.74
CA GLY A 94 15.84 -7.66 -17.78
C GLY A 94 17.31 -7.89 -17.48
N GLU A 95 17.95 -6.90 -16.88
CA GLU A 95 19.36 -6.91 -16.47
C GLU A 95 19.54 -7.61 -15.12
N ARG A 96 18.53 -7.50 -14.26
CA ARG A 96 18.47 -8.11 -12.93
C ARG A 96 17.01 -8.35 -12.58
N SER A 97 16.69 -9.52 -12.03
CA SER A 97 15.34 -9.82 -11.54
C SER A 97 15.34 -10.69 -10.29
N GLN A 98 14.26 -10.60 -9.53
CA GLN A 98 13.99 -11.47 -8.40
C GLN A 98 12.48 -11.67 -8.27
N ALA A 99 12.12 -12.77 -7.62
CA ALA A 99 10.73 -13.09 -7.34
C ALA A 99 10.58 -13.56 -5.91
N THR A 100 9.51 -13.12 -5.27
CA THR A 100 9.17 -13.47 -3.90
C THR A 100 7.71 -13.89 -3.82
N LYS A 101 7.45 -14.78 -2.87
CA LYS A 101 6.11 -15.15 -2.43
C LYS A 101 5.99 -14.72 -0.98
N LEU A 102 5.05 -13.82 -0.72
CA LEU A 102 4.71 -13.36 0.60
C LEU A 102 3.44 -14.08 1.03
N THR A 103 3.49 -14.73 2.20
CA THR A 103 2.31 -15.31 2.83
C THR A 103 1.98 -14.50 4.06
N ASP A 104 0.80 -13.89 4.10
CA ASP A 104 0.33 -13.16 5.27
C ASP A 104 -0.14 -14.11 6.38
N SER A 105 -0.47 -13.57 7.55
CA SER A 105 -0.93 -14.34 8.71
C SER A 105 -2.27 -15.07 8.49
N LEU A 106 -2.97 -14.80 7.38
CA LEU A 106 -4.27 -15.34 7.02
C LEU A 106 -4.16 -16.40 5.92
N GLY A 107 -2.94 -16.74 5.50
CA GLY A 107 -2.67 -17.61 4.37
C GLY A 107 -2.92 -16.94 3.00
N GLY A 108 -3.15 -15.63 2.99
CA GLY A 108 -3.19 -14.83 1.76
C GLY A 108 -1.83 -14.86 1.10
N VAL A 109 -1.80 -15.25 -0.17
CA VAL A 109 -0.58 -15.32 -0.96
C VAL A 109 -0.48 -14.10 -1.85
N THR A 110 0.68 -13.47 -1.82
CA THR A 110 1.08 -12.43 -2.77
C THR A 110 2.33 -12.88 -3.50
N TYR A 111 2.32 -12.76 -4.82
CA TYR A 111 3.51 -12.92 -5.63
C TYR A 111 4.04 -11.55 -6.02
N GLU A 112 5.35 -11.38 -5.98
CA GLU A 112 6.01 -10.16 -6.42
C GLU A 112 7.20 -10.49 -7.32
N ILE A 113 7.30 -9.77 -8.44
CA ILE A 113 8.43 -9.83 -9.36
C ILE A 113 8.99 -8.42 -9.50
N GLU A 114 10.27 -8.27 -9.17
CA GLU A 114 11.01 -7.04 -9.34
C GLU A 114 12.06 -7.24 -10.43
N PHE A 115 12.24 -6.25 -11.30
CA PHE A 115 13.31 -6.28 -12.29
C PHE A 115 13.82 -4.90 -12.65
N ILE A 116 15.06 -4.87 -13.14
CA ILE A 116 15.70 -3.69 -13.71
C ILE A 116 15.86 -3.90 -15.22
N LYS A 117 15.43 -2.93 -16.03
CA LYS A 117 15.63 -2.93 -17.48
C LYS A 117 15.89 -1.51 -17.96
N ASN A 118 16.96 -1.30 -18.72
CA ASN A 118 17.31 -0.02 -19.31
C ASN A 118 17.36 1.12 -18.27
N GLY A 119 17.89 0.83 -17.08
CA GLY A 119 17.97 1.81 -15.98
C GLY A 119 16.63 2.16 -15.31
N VAL A 120 15.59 1.35 -15.52
CA VAL A 120 14.27 1.52 -14.90
C VAL A 120 13.97 0.35 -14.00
N TYR A 121 13.47 0.65 -12.80
CA TYR A 121 13.02 -0.35 -11.85
C TYR A 121 11.52 -0.58 -12.04
N SER A 122 11.12 -1.84 -12.14
CA SER A 122 9.73 -2.26 -12.26
C SER A 122 9.41 -3.33 -11.22
N ALA A 123 8.27 -3.18 -10.56
CA ALA A 123 7.71 -4.17 -9.64
C ALA A 123 6.31 -4.56 -10.14
N LEU A 124 6.05 -5.86 -10.23
CA LEU A 124 4.72 -6.41 -10.46
C LEU A 124 4.30 -7.21 -9.23
N ARG A 125 3.11 -6.92 -8.72
CA ARG A 125 2.56 -7.55 -7.54
C ARG A 125 1.21 -8.16 -7.84
N GLY A 126 1.06 -9.46 -7.62
CA GLY A 126 -0.18 -10.21 -7.78
C GLY A 126 -0.77 -10.59 -6.43
N LEU A 127 -2.01 -10.15 -6.16
CA LEU A 127 -2.81 -10.50 -4.99
C LEU A 127 -4.05 -11.32 -5.40
N GLY A 128 -4.49 -12.21 -4.50
CA GLY A 128 -5.70 -13.02 -4.68
C GLY A 128 -5.42 -14.31 -5.46
N ASN A 129 -6.35 -14.72 -6.32
CA ASN A 129 -6.24 -15.95 -7.10
C ASN A 129 -5.30 -15.79 -8.31
N ILE A 130 -4.04 -15.42 -8.05
CA ILE A 130 -2.97 -15.28 -9.05
C ILE A 130 -1.95 -16.39 -8.86
N ASP A 131 -1.60 -17.07 -9.94
CA ASP A 131 -0.44 -17.95 -9.96
C ASP A 131 0.83 -17.18 -10.40
N TYR A 132 1.98 -17.73 -10.01
CA TYR A 132 3.28 -17.13 -10.29
C TYR A 132 3.61 -17.07 -11.80
N GLU A 133 3.15 -18.03 -12.59
CA GLU A 133 3.48 -18.11 -14.02
C GLU A 133 2.78 -17.02 -14.82
N LEU A 134 1.52 -16.68 -14.48
CA LEU A 134 0.83 -15.53 -15.04
C LEU A 134 1.59 -14.23 -14.72
N LEU A 135 2.00 -14.03 -13.46
CA LEU A 135 2.74 -12.83 -13.07
C LEU A 135 4.08 -12.74 -13.81
N LYS A 136 4.76 -13.87 -13.98
CA LYS A 136 6.03 -13.98 -14.71
C LYS A 136 5.88 -13.69 -16.20
N ASP A 137 4.84 -14.18 -16.86
CA ASP A 137 4.53 -13.84 -18.26
C ASP A 137 4.29 -12.34 -18.42
N LEU A 138 3.47 -11.75 -17.54
CA LEU A 138 3.19 -10.31 -17.55
C LEU A 138 4.44 -9.47 -17.29
N ALA A 139 5.30 -9.87 -16.35
CA ALA A 139 6.57 -9.19 -16.12
C ALA A 139 7.47 -9.24 -17.37
N ARG A 140 7.47 -10.37 -18.09
CA ARG A 140 8.21 -10.53 -19.35
C ARG A 140 7.67 -9.60 -20.42
N LYS A 141 6.35 -9.52 -20.59
CA LYS A 141 5.68 -8.58 -21.50
C LYS A 141 6.04 -7.13 -21.16
N ALA A 142 5.92 -6.73 -19.89
CA ALA A 142 6.29 -5.40 -19.42
C ALA A 142 7.75 -5.05 -19.75
N SER A 143 8.69 -5.99 -19.54
CA SER A 143 10.11 -5.78 -19.82
C SER A 143 10.44 -5.59 -21.31
N ASN A 144 9.59 -6.12 -22.20
CA ASN A 144 9.75 -6.03 -23.65
C ASN A 144 9.06 -4.81 -24.26
N LYS A 145 8.26 -4.08 -23.49
CA LYS A 145 7.64 -2.86 -24.01
C LYS A 145 8.68 -1.74 -24.17
N PRO A 146 8.52 -0.86 -25.17
CA PRO A 146 9.46 0.23 -25.40
C PRO A 146 9.44 1.21 -24.23
N LEU A 147 10.63 1.53 -23.71
CA LEU A 147 10.77 2.59 -22.71
C LEU A 147 10.72 3.95 -23.39
N PHE A 148 9.71 4.75 -23.05
CA PHE A 148 9.70 6.18 -23.35
C PHE A 148 10.07 6.90 -22.07
N LEU A 149 11.32 7.36 -22.00
CA LEU A 149 11.76 8.23 -20.92
C LEU A 149 10.92 9.51 -20.98
N PRO A 150 10.38 10.00 -19.85
CA PRO A 150 9.93 11.39 -19.81
C PRO A 150 11.09 12.28 -20.23
N ASP A 151 10.80 13.41 -20.90
CA ASP A 151 11.82 14.39 -21.27
C ASP A 151 12.73 14.65 -20.06
N PRO A 152 14.05 14.76 -20.25
CA PRO A 152 14.97 14.96 -19.15
C PRO A 152 14.47 16.13 -18.31
N LEU A 153 14.12 15.83 -17.04
CA LEU A 153 13.68 16.85 -16.11
C LEU A 153 14.70 18.00 -16.15
N PRO A 154 14.23 19.26 -16.15
CA PRO A 154 15.14 20.38 -16.09
C PRO A 154 16.11 20.19 -14.90
N PRO A 155 17.39 20.55 -15.07
CA PRO A 155 18.37 20.37 -14.01
C PRO A 155 17.82 20.95 -12.70
N PRO A 156 18.06 20.29 -11.56
CA PRO A 156 17.59 20.79 -10.27
C PRO A 156 18.01 22.25 -10.12
N PRO A 157 17.13 23.14 -9.62
CA PRO A 157 17.46 24.54 -9.47
C PRO A 157 18.76 24.66 -8.69
N THR A 158 19.75 25.31 -9.29
CA THR A 158 21.05 25.53 -8.66
C THR A 158 20.80 26.25 -7.34
N ARG A 159 21.06 25.54 -6.23
CA ARG A 159 20.99 26.14 -4.89
C ARG A 159 21.88 27.39 -4.93
N PRO A 160 21.37 28.60 -4.63
CA PRO A 160 22.19 29.79 -4.66
C PRO A 160 23.36 29.59 -3.70
N SER A 161 24.57 29.71 -4.26
CA SER A 161 25.82 29.64 -3.51
C SER A 161 25.81 30.76 -2.46
N PRO A 162 26.17 30.50 -1.19
CA PRO A 162 26.27 31.56 -0.20
C PRO A 162 27.33 32.57 -0.69
N ALA A 163 26.90 33.82 -0.88
CA ALA A 163 27.77 34.90 -1.27
C ALA A 163 28.88 35.07 -0.21
N SER A 164 30.12 34.87 -0.64
CA SER A 164 31.32 35.17 0.13
C SER A 164 31.43 36.68 0.27
N SER A 165 31.15 37.23 1.46
CA SER A 165 31.45 38.63 1.78
C SER A 165 32.86 38.71 2.37
N ALA A 166 33.81 39.20 1.58
CA ALA A 166 35.12 39.58 2.06
C ALA A 166 35.18 41.09 2.35
N GLY A 167 35.58 41.44 3.57
CA GLY A 167 36.56 42.51 3.82
C GLY A 167 36.05 43.89 4.25
N VAL A 168 36.09 44.18 5.56
CA VAL A 168 36.61 45.45 6.12
C VAL A 168 37.23 45.18 7.51
N SER A 169 38.38 45.79 7.78
CA SER A 169 39.18 45.82 9.02
C SER A 169 39.85 47.22 9.10
N PRO A 170 40.41 47.75 10.23
CA PRO A 170 40.19 47.50 11.68
C PRO A 170 39.92 48.81 12.48
N GLY A 171 39.51 48.70 13.76
CA GLY A 171 39.72 49.80 14.71
C GLY A 171 38.91 49.77 16.01
N ALA A 172 39.65 49.85 17.13
CA ALA A 172 39.23 50.11 18.51
C ALA A 172 38.69 48.95 19.37
N THR A 173 39.59 48.42 20.21
CA THR A 173 39.32 47.86 21.55
C THR A 173 38.53 48.90 22.38
N PRO A 174 37.52 48.51 23.19
CA PRO A 174 37.85 48.05 24.55
C PRO A 174 36.87 47.03 25.19
N ARG A 175 37.39 46.41 26.25
CA ARG A 175 36.71 45.86 27.44
C ARG A 175 36.10 44.46 27.36
N GLU A 176 36.90 43.56 27.89
CA GLU A 176 36.58 42.21 28.36
C GLU A 176 35.45 42.26 29.40
N VAL A 177 34.28 41.72 29.02
CA VAL A 177 33.23 41.27 29.94
C VAL A 177 33.11 39.77 29.74
N ILE A 178 33.46 39.03 30.77
CA ILE A 178 33.38 37.57 30.85
C ILE A 178 31.89 37.18 30.83
N GLY A 179 31.38 36.92 29.61
CA GLY A 179 30.08 36.31 29.37
C GLY A 179 30.22 34.80 29.23
N THR A 180 29.54 34.08 30.10
CA THR A 180 29.47 32.62 30.23
C THR A 180 29.10 31.93 28.90
N PRO A 181 29.71 30.78 28.53
CA PRO A 181 29.32 30.05 27.33
C PRO A 181 27.90 29.51 27.48
N THR A 182 26.95 30.05 26.72
CA THR A 182 25.63 29.46 26.54
C THR A 182 25.77 28.25 25.61
N SER A 183 25.75 27.05 26.20
CA SER A 183 25.71 25.78 25.49
C SER A 183 24.54 25.77 24.48
N ALA A 184 24.86 25.70 23.20
CA ALA A 184 23.90 25.44 22.14
C ALA A 184 23.27 24.07 22.38
N THR A 185 21.95 24.06 22.60
CA THR A 185 21.18 22.83 22.77
C THR A 185 21.10 22.13 21.42
N SER A 186 21.71 20.95 21.34
CA SER A 186 21.61 20.02 20.21
C SER A 186 20.13 19.81 19.85
N PRO A 187 19.74 19.83 18.55
CA PRO A 187 18.37 19.47 18.18
C PRO A 187 18.09 18.05 18.69
N SER A 188 17.02 17.93 19.48
CA SER A 188 16.53 16.66 19.99
C SER A 188 16.34 15.69 18.81
N PRO A 189 16.81 14.43 18.90
CA PRO A 189 16.60 13.47 17.83
C PRO A 189 15.10 13.35 17.55
N THR A 190 14.70 13.55 16.31
CA THR A 190 13.36 13.21 15.82
C THR A 190 13.08 11.77 16.24
N PRO A 191 11.99 11.49 16.98
CA PRO A 191 11.71 10.14 17.44
C PRO A 191 11.63 9.21 16.22
N THR A 192 12.53 8.24 16.17
CA THR A 192 12.47 7.12 15.24
C THR A 192 11.09 6.49 15.37
N ALA A 193 10.26 6.61 14.34
CA ALA A 193 8.93 6.02 14.33
C ALA A 193 9.08 4.52 14.63
N THR A 194 8.69 4.13 15.84
CA THR A 194 8.65 2.73 16.23
C THR A 194 7.70 2.01 15.26
N PRO A 195 8.02 0.80 14.78
CA PRO A 195 7.10 0.03 13.96
C PRO A 195 5.74 0.00 14.66
N LEU A 196 4.74 0.62 14.03
CA LEU A 196 3.44 0.80 14.63
C LEU A 196 2.76 -0.56 14.71
N ASP A 197 2.93 -1.25 15.84
CA ASP A 197 2.11 -2.39 16.22
C ASP A 197 0.67 -1.91 16.20
N CYS A 198 -0.08 -2.41 15.23
CA CYS A 198 -1.37 -1.87 14.96
C CYS A 198 -2.43 -2.40 15.92
N LYS A 199 -3.21 -1.50 16.52
CA LYS A 199 -4.18 -1.80 17.57
C LYS A 199 -5.59 -1.33 17.23
N LEU A 200 -6.14 -1.73 16.09
CA LEU A 200 -7.57 -1.53 15.81
C LEU A 200 -8.37 -2.64 16.48
N SER A 201 -9.47 -2.30 17.16
CA SER A 201 -10.35 -3.29 17.80
C SER A 201 -11.81 -3.12 17.42
N MET A 202 -12.52 -4.21 17.18
CA MET A 202 -13.97 -4.21 17.01
C MET A 202 -14.62 -4.13 18.40
N VAL A 203 -15.27 -3.00 18.69
CA VAL A 203 -15.94 -2.77 19.97
C VAL A 203 -17.28 -3.48 20.01
N SER A 204 -18.03 -3.41 18.92
CA SER A 204 -19.33 -4.03 18.80
C SER A 204 -19.61 -4.46 17.37
N HIS A 205 -20.41 -5.50 17.21
CA HIS A 205 -20.94 -5.90 15.92
C HIS A 205 -22.22 -6.72 16.12
N LYS A 206 -23.20 -6.54 15.23
CA LYS A 206 -24.44 -7.30 15.20
C LYS A 206 -24.94 -7.45 13.77
N ALA A 207 -25.46 -8.63 13.46
CA ALA A 207 -26.18 -8.88 12.23
C ALA A 207 -27.68 -8.91 12.52
N GLN A 208 -28.48 -8.23 11.69
CA GLN A 208 -29.94 -8.19 11.82
C GLN A 208 -30.58 -8.13 10.44
N LYS A 209 -31.78 -8.71 10.28
CA LYS A 209 -32.56 -8.52 9.06
C LYS A 209 -33.35 -7.23 9.16
N ASN A 210 -33.31 -6.39 8.12
CA ASN A 210 -34.17 -5.21 8.06
C ASN A 210 -35.57 -5.57 7.54
N LYS A 211 -36.46 -4.58 7.44
CA LYS A 211 -37.85 -4.77 6.99
C LYS A 211 -38.01 -5.32 5.57
N TYR A 212 -36.94 -5.30 4.76
CA TYR A 212 -36.90 -5.85 3.41
C TYR A 212 -36.32 -7.26 3.35
N GLY A 213 -35.97 -7.85 4.51
CA GLY A 213 -35.34 -9.16 4.59
C GLY A 213 -33.84 -9.16 4.27
N TRP A 214 -33.23 -8.00 4.05
CA TRP A 214 -31.79 -7.87 3.82
C TRP A 214 -31.03 -8.00 5.13
N LEU A 215 -29.85 -8.63 5.08
CA LEU A 215 -28.99 -8.77 6.24
C LEU A 215 -28.13 -7.51 6.39
N GLU A 216 -28.37 -6.76 7.45
CA GLU A 216 -27.54 -5.63 7.85
C GLU A 216 -26.53 -6.06 8.90
N LEU A 217 -25.28 -5.67 8.71
CA LEU A 217 -24.24 -5.82 9.72
C LEU A 217 -23.81 -4.42 10.17
N ILE A 218 -23.97 -4.14 11.46
CA ILE A 218 -23.69 -2.84 12.07
C ILE A 218 -22.72 -3.07 13.22
N GLY A 219 -21.74 -2.20 13.37
CA GLY A 219 -20.80 -2.27 14.48
C GLY A 219 -20.03 -0.98 14.69
N GLU A 220 -19.04 -1.05 15.56
CA GLU A 220 -18.17 0.06 15.94
C GLU A 220 -16.73 -0.45 16.05
N VAL A 221 -15.78 0.29 15.47
CA VAL A 221 -14.34 0.06 15.58
C VAL A 221 -13.72 1.16 16.44
N GLN A 222 -12.74 0.81 17.26
CA GLN A 222 -11.92 1.73 18.03
C GLN A 222 -10.48 1.74 17.53
N ASN A 223 -9.90 2.92 17.43
CA ASN A 223 -8.49 3.07 17.13
C ASN A 223 -7.67 3.11 18.43
N ASN A 224 -6.96 2.05 18.78
CA ASN A 224 -6.03 2.05 19.93
C ASN A 224 -4.58 2.34 19.53
N ASN A 225 -4.34 2.77 18.28
CA ASN A 225 -3.03 3.24 17.87
C ASN A 225 -2.74 4.61 18.54
N PRO A 226 -1.47 4.93 18.82
CA PRO A 226 -1.08 6.27 19.28
C PRO A 226 -1.21 7.36 18.20
N VAL A 227 -1.50 6.97 16.95
CA VAL A 227 -1.66 7.86 15.79
C VAL A 227 -3.02 7.64 15.12
N GLN A 228 -3.44 8.60 14.30
CA GLN A 228 -4.67 8.49 13.51
C GLN A 228 -4.61 7.28 12.58
N ALA A 229 -5.65 6.44 12.62
CA ALA A 229 -5.84 5.35 11.67
C ALA A 229 -6.53 5.90 10.42
N LYS A 230 -5.90 5.78 9.25
CA LYS A 230 -6.43 6.32 7.99
C LYS A 230 -7.11 5.23 7.16
N SER A 231 -8.24 5.59 6.53
CA SER A 231 -8.99 4.69 5.65
C SER A 231 -9.31 3.33 6.29
N VAL A 232 -9.87 3.36 7.50
CA VAL A 232 -10.26 2.17 8.26
C VAL A 232 -11.38 1.44 7.52
N GLN A 233 -11.08 0.21 7.09
CA GLN A 233 -11.93 -0.64 6.28
C GLN A 233 -12.24 -1.95 7.00
N ILE A 234 -13.50 -2.36 6.91
CA ILE A 234 -14.04 -3.59 7.45
C ILE A 234 -14.31 -4.53 6.27
N TYR A 235 -13.73 -5.72 6.31
CA TYR A 235 -13.98 -6.82 5.38
C TYR A 235 -14.91 -7.83 6.05
N ILE A 236 -15.90 -8.30 5.29
CA ILE A 236 -16.91 -9.24 5.77
C ILE A 236 -16.87 -10.50 4.92
N THR A 237 -16.93 -11.65 5.58
CA THR A 237 -17.17 -12.95 4.95
C THR A 237 -18.41 -13.57 5.57
N TYR A 238 -19.38 -13.95 4.74
CA TYR A 238 -20.62 -14.61 5.15
C TYR A 238 -20.50 -16.11 4.89
N ARG A 239 -20.93 -16.93 5.86
CA ARG A 239 -20.82 -18.39 5.82
C ARG A 239 -22.13 -19.08 6.13
N ASP A 240 -22.31 -20.26 5.56
CA ASP A 240 -23.45 -21.12 5.83
C ASP A 240 -23.31 -21.92 7.14
N ALA A 241 -24.24 -22.85 7.39
CA ALA A 241 -24.25 -23.69 8.59
C ALA A 241 -23.02 -24.63 8.72
N VAL A 242 -22.43 -25.02 7.59
CA VAL A 242 -21.29 -25.96 7.55
C VAL A 242 -19.95 -25.22 7.42
N GLY A 243 -19.97 -23.89 7.36
CA GLY A 243 -18.79 -23.02 7.29
C GLY A 243 -18.35 -22.66 5.87
N SER A 244 -19.09 -23.05 4.82
CA SER A 244 -18.77 -22.72 3.43
C SER A 244 -19.00 -21.23 3.17
N LEU A 245 -18.24 -20.67 2.21
CA LEU A 245 -18.39 -19.29 1.78
C LEU A 245 -19.74 -19.09 1.05
N VAL A 246 -20.57 -18.18 1.55
CA VAL A 246 -21.81 -17.76 0.89
C VAL A 246 -21.59 -16.46 0.12
N ASP A 247 -20.96 -15.48 0.75
CA ASP A 247 -20.66 -14.19 0.13
C ASP A 247 -19.52 -13.46 0.85
N SER A 248 -19.03 -12.37 0.27
CA SER A 248 -18.07 -11.47 0.92
C SER A 248 -18.30 -10.02 0.52
N GLY A 249 -17.78 -9.09 1.30
CA GLY A 249 -17.91 -7.66 1.03
C GLY A 249 -16.96 -6.82 1.87
N SER A 250 -17.06 -5.50 1.72
CA SER A 250 -16.34 -4.56 2.58
C SER A 250 -17.14 -3.26 2.77
N THR A 251 -16.80 -2.52 3.81
CA THR A 251 -17.28 -1.14 4.06
C THR A 251 -16.21 -0.34 4.79
N TYR A 252 -16.33 0.98 4.78
CA TYR A 252 -15.53 1.85 5.64
C TYR A 252 -16.22 2.11 6.97
N ALA A 253 -15.42 2.45 7.97
CA ALA A 253 -15.91 3.17 9.14
C ALA A 253 -16.36 4.58 8.74
N ASP A 254 -17.22 5.19 9.55
CA ASP A 254 -17.73 6.55 9.35
C ASP A 254 -17.54 7.38 10.64
N PRO A 255 -16.53 8.25 10.72
CA PRO A 255 -15.57 8.59 9.66
C PRO A 255 -14.56 7.46 9.38
N SER A 256 -14.00 7.46 8.17
CA SER A 256 -12.99 6.46 7.77
C SER A 256 -11.61 6.71 8.38
N ASP A 257 -11.36 7.94 8.84
CA ASP A 257 -10.15 8.31 9.55
C ASP A 257 -10.49 8.49 11.03
N ILE A 258 -9.87 7.68 11.89
CA ILE A 258 -10.22 7.59 13.31
C ILE A 258 -9.03 8.10 14.13
N LEU A 259 -9.22 9.12 14.96
CA LEU A 259 -8.19 9.63 15.85
C LEU A 259 -7.79 8.60 16.92
N PRO A 260 -6.63 8.74 17.57
CA PRO A 260 -6.26 7.88 18.70
C PRO A 260 -7.37 7.80 19.75
N THR A 261 -7.67 6.60 20.23
CA THR A 261 -8.71 6.26 21.23
C THR A 261 -10.16 6.46 20.79
N ASP A 262 -10.40 7.14 19.66
CA ASP A 262 -11.74 7.38 19.14
C ASP A 262 -12.35 6.12 18.52
N ARG A 263 -13.67 6.20 18.35
CA ARG A 263 -14.50 5.16 17.77
C ARG A 263 -15.24 5.67 16.54
N ALA A 264 -15.47 4.77 15.60
CA ALA A 264 -16.31 5.06 14.44
C ALA A 264 -17.26 3.89 14.15
N PRO A 265 -18.55 4.17 13.91
CA PRO A 265 -19.49 3.15 13.45
C PRO A 265 -19.17 2.67 12.03
N PHE A 266 -19.68 1.51 11.67
CA PHE A 266 -19.77 1.06 10.28
C PHE A 266 -21.10 0.33 10.04
N LYS A 267 -21.52 0.28 8.79
CA LYS A 267 -22.68 -0.48 8.35
C LYS A 267 -22.43 -1.09 6.97
N THR A 268 -22.83 -2.35 6.80
CA THR A 268 -22.93 -2.98 5.48
C THR A 268 -24.28 -3.70 5.33
N THR A 269 -24.65 -4.05 4.11
CA THR A 269 -25.92 -4.69 3.79
C THR A 269 -25.73 -5.73 2.69
N LEU A 270 -26.13 -6.96 2.97
CA LEU A 270 -26.30 -8.03 1.98
C LEU A 270 -27.78 -8.05 1.55
N SER A 271 -28.04 -7.58 0.33
CA SER A 271 -29.39 -7.41 -0.22
C SER A 271 -29.89 -8.62 -1.03
N ASP A 272 -29.02 -9.55 -1.41
CA ASP A 272 -29.40 -10.78 -2.09
C ASP A 272 -30.10 -11.73 -1.11
N THR A 273 -31.43 -11.73 -1.15
CA THR A 273 -32.26 -12.50 -0.23
C THR A 273 -32.06 -14.01 -0.36
N ALA A 274 -31.65 -14.52 -1.53
CA ALA A 274 -31.37 -15.94 -1.73
C ALA A 274 -30.07 -16.35 -1.02
N LYS A 275 -29.10 -15.45 -0.92
CA LYS A 275 -27.90 -15.64 -0.09
C LYS A 275 -28.20 -15.44 1.39
N VAL A 276 -28.98 -14.43 1.77
CA VAL A 276 -29.32 -14.14 3.17
C VAL A 276 -29.94 -15.35 3.88
N THR A 277 -30.75 -16.16 3.19
CA THR A 277 -31.33 -17.38 3.78
C THR A 277 -30.30 -18.47 4.08
N GLN A 278 -29.18 -18.48 3.36
CA GLN A 278 -28.07 -19.42 3.53
C GLN A 278 -27.10 -19.00 4.63
N VAL A 279 -26.93 -17.69 4.86
CA VAL A 279 -26.00 -17.17 5.87
C VAL A 279 -26.42 -17.59 7.29
N LYS A 280 -25.50 -18.22 8.02
CA LYS A 280 -25.62 -18.58 9.45
C LYS A 280 -24.54 -17.95 10.33
N ALA A 281 -23.41 -17.62 9.74
CA ALA A 281 -22.30 -16.99 10.43
C ALA A 281 -21.65 -15.91 9.57
N TYR A 282 -20.94 -15.00 10.22
CA TYR A 282 -20.09 -14.03 9.54
C TYR A 282 -18.75 -13.88 10.26
N GLU A 283 -17.75 -13.50 9.48
CA GLU A 283 -16.42 -13.14 9.94
C GLU A 283 -16.16 -11.68 9.53
N LEU A 284 -15.73 -10.88 10.50
CA LEU A 284 -15.33 -9.50 10.35
C LEU A 284 -13.83 -9.39 10.48
N ARG A 285 -13.26 -8.55 9.63
CA ARG A 285 -11.83 -8.25 9.58
C ARG A 285 -11.67 -6.76 9.48
N VAL A 286 -10.97 -6.14 10.43
CA VAL A 286 -10.75 -4.69 10.44
C VAL A 286 -9.30 -4.37 10.17
N GLY A 287 -9.04 -3.42 9.27
CA GLY A 287 -7.71 -2.94 8.94
C GLY A 287 -7.68 -1.50 8.47
N MET A 288 -6.49 -0.92 8.40
CA MET A 288 -6.27 0.43 7.89
C MET A 288 -5.27 0.40 6.75
N ARG A 289 -5.38 1.34 5.81
CA ARG A 289 -4.37 1.47 4.76
C ARG A 289 -3.12 2.13 5.34
N SER A 290 -1.95 1.65 4.93
CA SER A 290 -0.71 2.36 5.17
C SER A 290 -0.72 3.72 4.43
N GLU A 291 0.16 4.62 4.85
CA GLU A 291 0.27 5.98 4.28
C GLU A 291 0.51 5.98 2.76
N ASN A 292 1.03 4.87 2.22
CA ASN A 292 1.30 4.69 0.79
C ASN A 292 0.18 3.92 0.06
N PHE A 293 -0.97 3.68 0.71
CA PHE A 293 -2.16 2.98 0.19
C PHE A 293 -1.96 1.54 -0.35
N ASP A 294 -0.74 1.02 -0.37
CA ASP A 294 -0.36 -0.25 -1.01
C ASP A 294 -0.49 -1.50 -0.11
N THR A 295 -0.76 -1.30 1.18
CA THR A 295 -0.88 -2.41 2.15
C THR A 295 -1.99 -2.15 3.15
N ILE A 296 -2.92 -3.11 3.28
CA ILE A 296 -3.80 -3.21 4.44
C ILE A 296 -2.91 -3.65 5.59
N ARG A 297 -2.78 -2.79 6.60
CA ARG A 297 -2.16 -3.18 7.86
C ARG A 297 -3.27 -3.65 8.79
N CYS A 298 -2.88 -4.58 9.68
CA CYS A 298 -3.67 -5.12 10.79
C CYS A 298 -4.96 -5.79 10.35
N LEU A 299 -5.08 -7.09 10.59
CA LEU A 299 -6.34 -7.77 10.41
C LEU A 299 -6.65 -8.56 11.66
N GLU A 300 -7.53 -8.01 12.49
CA GLU A 300 -8.11 -8.75 13.59
C GLU A 300 -9.41 -9.41 13.13
N ILE A 301 -9.59 -10.67 13.52
CA ILE A 301 -10.73 -11.50 13.12
C ILE A 301 -11.76 -11.54 14.24
N TYR A 302 -12.99 -11.18 13.90
CA TYR A 302 -14.15 -11.27 14.79
C TYR A 302 -15.21 -12.16 14.15
N LYS A 303 -15.92 -12.95 14.96
CA LYS A 303 -16.93 -13.90 14.46
C LYS A 303 -18.26 -13.63 15.12
N GLY A 304 -19.33 -13.80 14.36
CA GLY A 304 -20.69 -13.75 14.89
C GLY A 304 -21.62 -14.69 14.15
N THR A 305 -22.78 -14.93 14.75
CA THR A 305 -23.86 -15.74 14.17
C THR A 305 -25.01 -14.84 13.73
N VAL A 306 -25.79 -15.32 12.76
CA VAL A 306 -27.04 -14.69 12.33
C VAL A 306 -28.19 -15.47 12.96
N GLY A 307 -28.94 -14.80 13.84
CA GLY A 307 -30.16 -15.32 14.46
C GLY A 307 -31.37 -15.28 13.51
#